data_AF-A0A3D0MHC3-F1
#
_entry.id   AF-A0A3D0MHC3-F1
#
_cell.length_a   1.000
_cell.length_b   1.000
_cell.length_c   1.000
_cell.angle_alpha   90.00
_cell.angle_beta   90.00
_cell.angle_gamma   90.00
#
_symmetry.space_group_name_H-M   'P 1'
#
loop_
_entity.id
_entity.type
_entity.pdbx_description
1 polymer ?
#
loop_
_entity_poly.entity_id
_entity_poly.type
_entity_poly.pdbx_seq_one_letter_code
_entity_poly.pdbx_strand_id
1 'polypeptide(L)'
;MMRPSQTMPEISPMRDRLLLIAAIAAPLILAFMAVPAEAAENGWLRGSCESGSGIYRWSDGNRYEGGCRNNSFEGRGTLYLNNGDRYEGSFSRDAKNGSGTYHFANGYRFEGQFRNGKRNGRG
;
A
#
# COMPACT_ATOMS: atom_id res chain seq x y z
N MET A 1 -27.64 -64.68 -30.24
CA MET A 1 -28.74 -64.53 -29.26
C MET A 1 -29.30 -63.11 -29.39
N MET A 2 -30.65 -63.00 -29.44
CA MET A 2 -31.55 -61.83 -29.26
C MET A 2 -31.32 -60.60 -30.16
N ARG A 3 -32.09 -60.32 -31.25
CA ARG A 3 -33.49 -59.79 -31.38
C ARG A 3 -33.77 -58.52 -30.53
N PRO A 4 -34.72 -57.62 -30.90
CA PRO A 4 -35.27 -57.18 -32.20
C PRO A 4 -35.46 -55.62 -32.26
N SER A 5 -35.66 -54.99 -33.43
CA SER A 5 -36.92 -54.44 -34.00
C SER A 5 -37.62 -53.28 -33.26
N GLN A 6 -37.95 -52.24 -34.06
CA GLN A 6 -38.85 -51.09 -33.83
C GLN A 6 -38.39 -50.11 -32.73
N THR A 7 -38.58 -48.81 -32.79
CA THR A 7 -39.55 -47.97 -33.52
C THR A 7 -38.96 -46.56 -33.49
N MET A 8 -38.97 -45.84 -34.60
CA MET A 8 -38.73 -44.39 -34.57
C MET A 8 -40.06 -43.73 -34.15
N PRO A 9 -40.15 -43.01 -33.03
CA PRO A 9 -41.34 -42.22 -32.75
C PRO A 9 -41.26 -40.91 -33.56
N GLU A 10 -42.08 -40.82 -34.60
CA GLU A 10 -42.53 -39.55 -35.14
C GLU A 10 -43.62 -39.01 -34.20
N ILE A 11 -43.34 -37.93 -33.47
CA ILE A 11 -44.37 -37.00 -32.98
C ILE A 11 -43.87 -35.59 -33.26
N SER A 12 -44.23 -35.15 -34.46
CA SER A 12 -44.86 -33.89 -34.83
C SER A 12 -44.60 -32.59 -34.03
N PRO A 13 -44.71 -31.45 -34.75
CA PRO A 13 -44.29 -30.14 -34.29
C PRO A 13 -45.40 -29.45 -33.49
N MET A 14 -45.07 -28.24 -33.03
CA MET A 14 -46.01 -27.17 -32.75
C MET A 14 -46.75 -27.20 -31.40
N ARG A 15 -46.43 -26.14 -30.64
CA ARG A 15 -47.35 -25.19 -29.99
C ARG A 15 -47.42 -25.25 -28.46
N ASP A 16 -47.22 -24.04 -27.93
CA ASP A 16 -47.60 -23.54 -26.62
C ASP A 16 -46.74 -24.06 -25.46
N ARG A 17 -45.88 -23.23 -24.88
CA ARG A 17 -46.27 -22.17 -23.92
C ARG A 17 -45.16 -21.12 -23.87
N LEU A 18 -45.38 -19.90 -24.33
CA LEU A 18 -45.88 -18.80 -23.50
C LEU A 18 -45.08 -18.64 -22.17
N LEU A 19 -44.15 -17.68 -22.19
CA LEU A 19 -43.68 -16.82 -21.08
C LEU A 19 -43.21 -17.49 -19.78
N LEU A 20 -41.88 -17.58 -19.58
CA LEU A 20 -41.15 -17.45 -18.31
C LEU A 20 -39.67 -17.71 -18.65
N ILE A 21 -38.62 -16.92 -18.39
CA ILE A 21 -38.30 -15.98 -17.31
C ILE A 21 -37.28 -15.00 -17.91
N ALA A 22 -37.51 -13.70 -17.72
CA ALA A 22 -36.46 -12.71 -17.81
C ALA A 22 -35.39 -13.02 -16.75
N ALA A 23 -34.23 -13.51 -17.16
CA ALA A 23 -33.06 -13.60 -16.31
C ALA A 23 -31.92 -12.84 -17.00
N ILE A 24 -31.93 -11.53 -16.78
CA ILE A 24 -30.82 -10.63 -17.02
C ILE A 24 -29.68 -11.15 -16.14
N ALA A 25 -28.79 -11.97 -16.70
CA ALA A 25 -27.52 -12.28 -16.06
C ALA A 25 -26.57 -11.10 -16.26
N ALA A 26 -26.84 -9.98 -15.58
CA ALA A 26 -25.76 -9.11 -15.13
C ALA A 26 -25.26 -9.70 -13.79
N PRO A 27 -23.95 -9.77 -13.50
CA PRO A 27 -22.83 -9.01 -14.07
C PRO A 27 -21.55 -9.85 -14.34
N LEU A 28 -20.83 -9.64 -15.45
CA LEU A 28 -19.49 -10.25 -15.62
C LEU A 28 -18.35 -9.28 -15.92
N ILE A 29 -18.58 -7.97 -15.96
CA ILE A 29 -17.48 -7.02 -16.10
C ILE A 29 -17.68 -5.88 -15.11
N LEU A 30 -17.70 -6.23 -13.82
CA LEU A 30 -17.18 -5.34 -12.79
C LEU A 30 -15.64 -5.39 -12.80
N ALA A 31 -15.01 -5.34 -13.99
CA ALA A 31 -13.55 -5.26 -14.13
C ALA A 31 -13.04 -3.82 -13.90
N PHE A 32 -13.80 -3.03 -13.14
CA PHE A 32 -13.36 -1.77 -12.55
C PHE A 32 -13.49 -1.86 -11.02
N MET A 33 -13.18 -3.04 -10.46
CA MET A 33 -12.64 -3.05 -9.11
C MET A 33 -11.28 -2.39 -9.23
N ALA A 34 -11.24 -1.09 -8.96
CA ALA A 34 -10.00 -0.42 -8.63
C ALA A 34 -9.26 -1.36 -7.67
N VAL A 35 -8.08 -1.82 -8.09
CA VAL A 35 -7.14 -2.48 -7.19
C VAL A 35 -7.12 -1.55 -5.97
N PRO A 36 -7.66 -1.98 -4.81
CA PRO A 36 -7.61 -1.11 -3.64
C PRO A 36 -6.14 -0.89 -3.45
N ALA A 37 -5.68 0.37 -3.49
CA ALA A 37 -4.28 0.73 -3.34
C ALA A 37 -3.71 -0.14 -2.22
N GLU A 38 -3.01 -1.22 -2.58
CA GLU A 38 -2.70 -2.30 -1.66
C GLU A 38 -2.00 -1.61 -0.50
N ALA A 39 -2.60 -1.71 0.68
CA ALA A 39 -2.28 -0.87 1.83
C ALA A 39 -0.76 -0.73 1.91
N ALA A 40 -0.23 0.45 1.57
CA ALA A 40 1.13 0.60 1.09
C ALA A 40 2.11 -0.22 1.94
N GLU A 41 2.63 -1.31 1.38
CA GLU A 41 3.50 -2.17 2.18
C GLU A 41 4.74 -1.39 2.61
N ASN A 42 5.25 -1.71 3.79
CA ASN A 42 6.49 -1.11 4.29
C ASN A 42 7.62 -1.41 3.31
N GLY A 43 8.23 -0.40 2.71
CA GLY A 43 9.19 -0.66 1.62
C GLY A 43 9.93 0.55 1.09
N TRP A 44 10.96 0.26 0.29
CA TRP A 44 11.74 1.27 -0.42
C TRP A 44 11.01 1.70 -1.70
N LEU A 45 10.69 2.99 -1.79
CA LEU A 45 10.12 3.59 -3.00
C LEU A 45 11.18 3.89 -4.05
N ARG A 46 12.40 4.22 -3.60
CA ARG A 46 13.54 4.57 -4.46
C ARG A 46 14.84 4.35 -3.71
N GLY A 47 15.85 3.82 -4.40
CA GLY A 47 17.11 3.44 -3.75
C GLY A 47 16.91 2.27 -2.79
N SER A 48 17.94 1.97 -2.01
CA SER A 48 17.93 0.88 -1.04
C SER A 48 19.00 1.09 0.01
N CYS A 49 18.92 0.34 1.11
CA CYS A 49 19.96 0.46 2.12
C CYS A 49 21.33 -0.07 1.72
N GLU A 50 21.35 -1.01 0.78
CA GLU A 50 22.57 -1.52 0.19
C GLU A 50 23.30 -0.44 -0.63
N SER A 51 22.55 0.48 -1.25
CA SER A 51 23.11 1.64 -1.96
C SER A 51 23.53 2.80 -1.03
N GLY A 52 23.29 2.68 0.27
CA GLY A 52 23.66 3.67 1.29
C GLY A 52 22.68 4.83 1.46
N SER A 53 21.73 5.03 0.54
CA SER A 53 20.63 6.00 0.72
C SER A 53 19.38 5.60 -0.05
N GLY A 54 18.22 6.11 0.38
CA GLY A 54 16.98 5.92 -0.35
C GLY A 54 15.77 6.55 0.32
N ILE A 55 14.61 6.22 -0.23
CA ILE A 55 13.29 6.65 0.22
C ILE A 55 12.54 5.43 0.74
N TYR A 56 12.32 5.36 2.04
CA TYR A 56 11.53 4.31 2.68
C TYR A 56 10.15 4.84 3.04
N ARG A 57 9.10 4.06 2.79
CA ARG A 57 7.73 4.39 3.15
C ARG A 57 7.17 3.34 4.10
N TRP A 58 6.47 3.80 5.12
CA TRP A 58 5.69 2.96 6.00
C TRP A 58 4.23 2.92 5.59
N SER A 59 3.54 1.83 5.94
CA SER A 59 2.11 1.64 5.75
C SER A 59 1.27 2.69 6.47
N ASP A 60 1.77 3.22 7.60
CA ASP A 60 1.14 4.33 8.34
C ASP A 60 1.22 5.68 7.61
N GLY A 61 1.87 5.73 6.43
CA GLY A 61 2.00 6.94 5.61
C GLY A 61 3.23 7.79 5.92
N ASN A 62 4.03 7.42 6.93
CA ASN A 62 5.33 8.05 7.16
C ASN A 62 6.29 7.76 5.99
N ARG A 63 7.26 8.63 5.78
CA ARG A 63 8.30 8.46 4.76
C ARG A 63 9.65 8.96 5.26
N TYR A 64 10.69 8.17 5.09
CA TYR A 64 12.07 8.55 5.36
C TYR A 64 12.81 8.73 4.05
N GLU A 65 13.62 9.77 3.96
CA GLU A 65 14.51 10.03 2.86
C GLU A 65 15.89 10.35 3.42
N GLY A 66 16.88 9.50 3.16
CA GLY A 66 18.21 9.73 3.71
C GLY A 66 19.13 8.54 3.64
N GLY A 67 20.23 8.66 4.39
CA GLY A 67 21.24 7.63 4.50
C GLY A 67 20.81 6.46 5.38
N CYS A 68 21.34 5.28 5.08
CA CYS A 68 21.22 4.15 5.99
C CYS A 68 22.40 3.21 5.84
N ARG A 69 22.61 2.39 6.86
CA ARG A 69 23.74 1.47 6.96
C ARG A 69 23.32 0.27 7.77
N ASN A 70 23.72 -0.93 7.34
CA ASN A 70 23.38 -2.19 8.01
C ASN A 70 21.87 -2.35 8.27
N ASN A 71 21.05 -1.98 7.29
CA ASN A 71 19.60 -2.06 7.37
C ASN A 71 18.93 -1.14 8.42
N SER A 72 19.67 -0.14 8.94
CA SER A 72 19.18 0.88 9.87
C SER A 72 19.41 2.29 9.34
N PHE A 73 18.48 3.22 9.58
CA PHE A 73 18.67 4.64 9.24
C PHE A 73 19.82 5.24 10.04
N GLU A 74 20.76 5.85 9.31
CA GLU A 74 22.04 6.30 9.83
C GLU A 74 22.50 7.55 9.08
N GLY A 75 23.12 8.49 9.79
CA GLY A 75 23.60 9.74 9.20
C GLY A 75 22.48 10.76 9.00
N ARG A 76 22.57 11.59 7.95
CA ARG A 76 21.56 12.64 7.70
C ARG A 76 20.36 12.10 6.93
N GLY A 77 19.17 12.52 7.33
CA GLY A 77 17.94 12.24 6.61
C GLY A 77 16.78 13.13 7.03
N THR A 78 15.67 12.90 6.35
CA THR A 78 14.40 13.61 6.52
C THR A 78 13.29 12.60 6.75
N LEU A 79 12.62 12.69 7.89
CA LEU A 79 11.43 11.91 8.21
C LEU A 79 10.20 12.79 8.05
N TYR A 80 9.37 12.45 7.08
CA TYR A 80 8.02 12.98 6.87
C TYR A 80 7.03 12.11 7.64
N LEU A 81 6.22 12.73 8.49
CA LEU A 81 5.18 12.07 9.26
C LEU A 81 3.83 12.27 8.56
N ASN A 82 2.93 11.29 8.67
CA ASN A 82 1.62 11.37 8.02
C ASN A 82 0.79 12.58 8.47
N ASN A 83 1.07 13.08 9.69
CA ASN A 83 0.39 14.20 10.30
C ASN A 83 0.83 15.56 9.72
N GLY A 84 1.76 15.56 8.77
CA GLY A 84 2.32 16.75 8.13
C GLY A 84 3.58 17.27 8.81
N ASP A 85 3.99 16.72 9.95
CA ASP A 85 5.25 17.08 10.59
C ASP A 85 6.44 16.54 9.79
N ARG A 86 7.57 17.23 9.89
CA ARG A 86 8.82 16.83 9.23
C ARG A 86 9.99 17.01 10.17
N TYR A 87 10.82 15.98 10.29
CA TYR A 87 12.10 16.09 10.97
C TYR A 87 13.25 16.00 9.97
N GLU A 88 14.17 16.96 10.02
CA GLU A 88 15.40 16.98 9.24
C GLU A 88 16.58 16.94 10.20
N GLY A 89 17.43 15.93 10.10
CA GLY A 89 18.54 15.84 11.05
C GLY A 89 19.31 14.53 10.99
N SER A 90 19.99 14.28 12.09
CA SER A 90 20.85 13.10 12.24
C SER A 90 20.06 11.91 12.80
N PHE A 91 20.33 10.74 12.24
CA PHE A 91 19.76 9.46 12.61
C PHE A 91 20.88 8.51 13.01
N SER A 92 20.60 7.67 14.01
CA SER A 92 21.43 6.52 14.34
C SER A 92 20.54 5.43 14.92
N ARG A 93 20.73 4.18 14.45
CA ARG A 93 19.94 3.01 14.83
C ARG A 93 18.44 3.28 14.76
N ASP A 94 18.00 3.82 13.60
CA ASP A 94 16.59 4.10 13.30
C ASP A 94 15.94 5.20 14.16
N ALA A 95 16.72 5.88 15.00
CA ALA A 95 16.25 6.93 15.89
C ALA A 95 16.90 8.28 15.57
N LYS A 96 16.12 9.36 15.76
CA LYS A 96 16.64 10.73 15.72
C LYS A 96 17.70 10.90 16.80
N ASN A 97 18.93 11.22 16.42
CA ASN A 97 20.08 11.26 17.32
C ASN A 97 21.12 12.28 16.83
N GLY A 98 21.39 13.31 17.64
CA GLY A 98 22.20 14.48 17.29
C GLY A 98 21.37 15.71 16.96
N SER A 99 21.95 16.65 16.21
CA SER A 99 21.28 17.89 15.82
C SER A 99 20.21 17.65 14.76
N GLY A 100 19.07 18.34 14.88
CA GLY A 100 18.07 18.40 13.83
C GLY A 100 17.03 19.49 14.04
N THR A 101 16.18 19.66 13.04
CA THR A 101 15.08 20.60 12.99
C THR A 101 13.78 19.82 12.83
N TYR A 102 12.83 20.06 13.73
CA TYR A 102 11.48 19.53 13.65
C TYR A 102 10.53 20.63 13.19
N HIS A 103 10.00 20.48 12.00
CA HIS A 103 8.94 21.31 11.42
C HIS A 103 7.60 20.70 11.79
N PHE A 104 6.77 21.48 12.45
CA PHE A 104 5.40 21.09 12.77
C PHE A 104 4.47 21.48 11.63
N ALA A 105 3.41 20.71 11.40
CA ALA A 105 2.40 20.98 10.38
C ALA A 105 1.71 22.36 10.58
N ASN A 106 1.69 22.86 11.81
CA ASN A 106 1.16 24.19 12.16
C ASN A 106 2.13 25.36 11.85
N GLY A 107 3.30 25.09 11.26
CA GLY A 107 4.28 26.09 10.88
C GLY A 107 5.34 26.41 11.93
N TYR A 108 5.22 25.91 13.16
CA TYR A 108 6.29 26.04 14.15
C TYR A 108 7.52 25.22 13.74
N ARG A 109 8.70 25.66 14.19
CA ARG A 109 9.92 24.87 14.07
C ARG A 109 10.63 24.79 15.41
N PHE A 110 11.20 23.62 15.70
CA PHE A 110 12.08 23.40 16.83
C PHE A 110 13.44 22.97 16.31
N GLU A 111 14.48 23.70 16.70
CA GLU A 111 15.88 23.33 16.41
C GLU A 111 16.55 22.92 17.70
N GLY A 112 17.19 21.75 17.69
CA GLY A 112 17.86 21.28 18.89
C GLY A 112 18.52 19.94 18.75
N GLN A 113 18.96 19.44 19.89
CA GLN A 113 19.55 18.11 20.02
C GLN A 113 18.47 17.07 20.25
N PHE A 114 18.66 15.90 19.67
CA PHE A 114 17.80 14.73 19.81
C PHE A 114 18.62 13.55 20.32
N ARG A 115 18.05 12.74 21.20
CA ARG A 115 18.66 11.50 21.68
C ARG A 115 17.59 10.43 21.79
N ASN A 116 17.81 9.30 21.10
CA ASN A 116 16.87 8.18 21.04
C ASN A 116 15.43 8.62 20.66
N GLY A 117 15.31 9.47 19.63
CA GLY A 117 14.01 9.93 19.15
C GLY A 117 13.37 11.07 19.96
N LYS A 118 13.92 11.40 21.14
CA LYS A 118 13.39 12.45 22.03
C LYS A 118 14.21 13.72 21.90
N ARG A 119 13.55 14.88 22.06
CA ARG A 119 14.24 16.17 22.22
C ARG A 119 15.13 16.09 23.46
N ASN A 120 16.42 16.31 23.29
CA ASN A 120 17.45 16.27 24.32
C ASN A 120 18.22 17.59 24.31
N GLY A 121 17.54 18.68 24.59
CA GLY A 121 18.12 20.02 24.63
C GLY A 121 17.22 20.95 25.41
N ARG A 122 17.80 22.05 25.92
CA ARG A 122 17.04 23.18 26.44
C ARG A 122 16.58 23.99 25.22
N GLY A 123 15.30 23.91 24.89
CA GLY A 123 14.66 24.74 23.87
C GLY A 123 13.31 25.17 24.38
#